data_AF-A0A0V0ZT22-F1
#
_entry.id   AF-A0A0V0ZT22-F1
#
_cell.length_a   1.000
_cell.length_b   1.000
_cell.length_c   1.000
_cell.angle_alpha   90.00
_cell.angle_beta   90.00
_cell.angle_gamma   90.00
#
_symmetry.space_group_name_H-M   'P 1'
#
loop_
_entity.id
_entity.type
_entity.pdbx_description
1 polymer ?
#
loop_
_entity_poly.entity_id
_entity_poly.type
_entity_poly.pdbx_seq_one_letter_code
_entity_poly.pdbx_strand_id
1 'polypeptide(L)'
;MKKVLDQIADHCSLDLRLVQNRCGGTSLVYEGRAYKLKRAARKKYWRCLQDKKGCGGAVWTNLDVTTVIKRNDHIESCPVDEHLAYKMEKRAVLAQRSAEETKPIPAIYDEEASAASAEPSTSGHFPLFRRVRAAMYGHRARRFPKLPNHRRDLQIPVPFRTTKTALEKL
;
A
#
# COMPACT_ATOMS: atom_id res chain seq x y z
N MET A 1 -11.52 -41.13 17.07
CA MET A 1 -12.57 -40.19 16.61
C MET A 1 -12.35 -38.73 17.06
N LYS A 2 -11.11 -38.29 17.34
CA LYS A 2 -10.80 -36.86 17.59
C LYS A 2 -9.95 -36.21 16.49
N LYS A 3 -9.45 -36.98 15.51
CA LYS A 3 -8.59 -36.49 14.43
C LYS A 3 -9.32 -36.11 13.13
N VAL A 4 -10.65 -36.21 13.09
CA VAL A 4 -11.45 -35.90 11.88
C VAL A 4 -12.14 -34.54 11.98
N LEU A 5 -12.32 -34.00 13.19
CA LEU A 5 -12.98 -32.70 13.38
C LEU A 5 -12.03 -31.51 13.30
N ASP A 6 -10.72 -31.72 13.47
CA ASP A 6 -9.73 -30.65 13.30
C ASP A 6 -9.35 -30.43 11.82
N GLN A 7 -9.64 -31.39 10.93
CA GLN A 7 -9.31 -31.29 9.50
C GLN A 7 -10.32 -30.47 8.68
N ILE A 8 -11.48 -30.11 9.25
CA ILE A 8 -12.50 -29.29 8.58
C ILE A 8 -12.31 -27.79 8.90
N ALA A 9 -11.55 -27.46 9.96
CA ALA A 9 -11.29 -26.08 10.35
C ALA A 9 -10.15 -25.40 9.56
N ASP A 10 -9.28 -26.18 8.89
CA ASP A 10 -8.07 -25.67 8.25
C ASP A 10 -8.23 -25.20 6.79
N HIS A 11 -9.42 -25.31 6.19
CA HIS A 11 -9.63 -24.92 4.78
C HIS A 11 -10.44 -23.63 4.56
N CYS A 12 -10.84 -22.90 5.61
CA CYS A 12 -11.79 -21.78 5.49
C CYS A 12 -11.37 -20.46 6.17
N SER A 13 -10.12 -20.31 6.63
CA SER A 13 -9.68 -19.15 7.44
C SER A 13 -8.77 -18.14 6.69
N LEU A 14 -8.07 -18.54 5.62
CA LEU A 14 -6.93 -17.75 5.07
C LEU A 14 -7.23 -16.87 3.85
N ASP A 15 -8.41 -16.96 3.25
CA ASP A 15 -8.70 -16.26 1.99
C ASP A 15 -9.29 -14.84 2.16
N LEU A 16 -9.48 -14.37 3.39
CA LEU A 16 -9.98 -13.02 3.66
C LEU A 16 -8.82 -12.07 3.96
N ARG A 17 -8.51 -11.17 3.02
CA ARG A 17 -7.42 -10.20 3.18
C ARG A 17 -7.93 -8.76 3.10
N LEU A 18 -7.71 -8.00 4.17
CA LEU A 18 -8.06 -6.58 4.22
C LEU A 18 -6.95 -5.71 3.64
N VAL A 19 -7.36 -4.76 2.81
CA VAL A 19 -6.46 -3.78 2.19
C VAL A 19 -6.99 -2.39 2.48
N GLN A 20 -6.20 -1.60 3.20
CA GLN A 20 -6.48 -0.18 3.35
C GLN A 20 -5.97 0.57 2.12
N ASN A 21 -6.81 1.43 1.56
CA ASN A 21 -6.42 2.32 0.47
C ASN A 21 -5.87 3.65 1.04
N ARG A 22 -5.11 4.38 0.21
CA ARG A 22 -4.50 5.67 0.61
C ARG A 22 -5.52 6.76 0.99
N CYS A 23 -6.78 6.60 0.59
CA CYS A 23 -7.86 7.54 0.85
C CYS A 23 -8.73 7.11 2.05
N GLY A 24 -8.23 6.20 2.91
CA GLY A 24 -8.91 5.75 4.13
C GLY A 24 -10.03 4.71 3.92
N GLY A 25 -10.34 4.34 2.68
CA GLY A 25 -11.30 3.27 2.39
C GLY A 25 -10.69 1.89 2.60
N THR A 26 -11.52 0.94 3.05
CA THR A 26 -11.13 -0.47 3.24
C THR A 26 -11.71 -1.35 2.14
N SER A 27 -10.87 -2.22 1.59
CA SER A 27 -11.26 -3.24 0.63
C SER A 27 -10.96 -4.63 1.17
N LEU A 28 -11.70 -5.63 0.70
CA LEU A 28 -11.53 -7.04 1.01
C LEU A 28 -11.16 -7.79 -0.28
N VAL A 29 -10.14 -8.65 -0.20
CA VAL A 29 -9.88 -9.67 -1.22
C VAL A 29 -10.39 -11.00 -0.69
N TYR A 30 -11.18 -11.69 -1.51
CA TYR A 30 -11.75 -13.00 -1.20
C TYR A 30 -12.01 -13.77 -2.50
N GLU A 31 -11.56 -15.03 -2.60
CA GLU A 31 -11.70 -15.89 -3.79
C GLU A 31 -11.21 -15.20 -5.09
N GLY A 32 -10.05 -14.53 -5.03
CA GLY A 32 -9.47 -13.80 -6.18
C GLY A 32 -10.28 -12.57 -6.63
N ARG A 33 -11.28 -12.15 -5.86
CA ARG A 33 -12.13 -11.00 -6.17
C ARG A 33 -11.94 -9.89 -5.15
N ALA A 34 -11.97 -8.65 -5.63
CA ALA A 34 -11.89 -7.46 -4.81
C ALA A 34 -13.28 -6.92 -4.49
N TYR A 35 -13.50 -6.56 -3.22
CA TYR A 35 -14.73 -5.97 -2.71
C TYR A 35 -14.43 -4.67 -1.97
N LYS A 36 -15.36 -3.73 -2.02
CA LYS A 36 -15.33 -2.47 -1.27
C LYS A 36 -16.25 -2.53 -0.07
N LEU A 37 -15.80 -2.00 1.06
CA LEU A 37 -16.64 -1.86 2.24
C LEU A 37 -17.77 -0.85 1.98
N LYS A 38 -18.98 -1.18 2.44
CA LYS A 38 -20.15 -0.31 2.33
C LYS A 38 -20.83 -0.03 3.65
N ARG A 39 -20.84 -0.99 4.58
CA ARG A 39 -21.37 -0.81 5.94
C ARG A 39 -20.54 -1.62 6.92
N ALA A 40 -20.32 -1.08 8.11
CA ALA A 40 -19.59 -1.73 9.20
C ALA A 40 -20.35 -1.49 10.52
N ALA A 41 -21.51 -2.13 10.66
CA ALA A 41 -22.33 -2.07 11.88
C ALA A 41 -22.09 -3.36 12.69
N ARG A 42 -23.12 -4.19 12.92
CA ARG A 42 -22.95 -5.50 13.58
C ARG A 42 -22.24 -6.55 12.72
N LYS A 43 -22.28 -6.37 11.40
CA LYS A 43 -21.61 -7.18 10.38
C LYS A 43 -21.04 -6.22 9.35
N LYS A 44 -20.00 -6.64 8.63
CA LYS A 44 -19.44 -5.87 7.52
C LYS A 44 -20.07 -6.32 6.21
N TYR A 45 -20.53 -5.35 5.43
CA TYR A 45 -21.12 -5.55 4.11
C TYR A 45 -20.14 -5.07 3.05
N TRP A 46 -19.79 -5.97 2.15
CA TRP A 46 -18.82 -5.80 1.07
C TRP A 46 -19.51 -5.98 -0.26
N ARG A 47 -19.25 -5.07 -1.21
CA ARG A 47 -19.78 -5.16 -2.58
C ARG A 47 -18.64 -5.36 -3.55
N CYS A 48 -18.84 -6.19 -4.57
CA CYS A 48 -17.87 -6.40 -5.64
C CYS A 48 -17.41 -5.05 -6.21
N LEU A 49 -16.11 -4.90 -6.48
CA LEU A 49 -15.55 -3.67 -7.01
C LEU A 49 -16.05 -3.40 -8.45
N GLN A 50 -16.47 -4.44 -9.16
CA GLN A 50 -17.04 -4.37 -10.50
C GLN A 50 -18.56 -4.07 -10.48
N ASP A 51 -19.12 -3.57 -9.39
CA ASP A 51 -20.55 -3.23 -9.29
C ASP A 51 -21.01 -2.21 -10.33
N LYS A 52 -20.12 -1.30 -10.76
CA LYS A 52 -20.39 -0.38 -11.87
C LYS A 52 -20.61 -1.08 -13.21
N LYS A 53 -20.11 -2.30 -13.37
CA LYS A 53 -20.33 -3.16 -14.55
C LYS A 53 -21.60 -4.02 -14.40
N GLY A 54 -22.45 -3.73 -13.41
CA GLY A 54 -23.68 -4.47 -13.14
C GLY A 54 -23.49 -5.67 -12.21
N CYS A 55 -22.29 -5.91 -11.67
CA CYS A 55 -22.07 -7.05 -10.77
C CYS A 55 -22.76 -6.85 -9.41
N GLY A 56 -23.74 -7.70 -9.12
CA GLY A 56 -24.45 -7.77 -7.83
C GLY A 56 -23.71 -8.52 -6.72
N GLY A 57 -22.54 -9.07 -7.02
CA GLY A 57 -21.76 -9.89 -6.09
C GLY A 57 -21.45 -9.15 -4.80
N ALA A 58 -21.71 -9.81 -3.68
CA ALA A 58 -21.54 -9.21 -2.36
C ALA A 58 -21.20 -10.26 -1.31
N VAL A 59 -20.51 -9.82 -0.27
CA VAL A 59 -20.11 -10.66 0.84
C VAL A 59 -20.45 -9.97 2.15
N TRP A 60 -20.94 -10.72 3.12
CA TRP A 60 -21.10 -10.27 4.50
C TRP A 60 -20.14 -11.06 5.38
N THR A 61 -19.35 -10.35 6.18
CA THR A 61 -18.43 -10.96 7.15
C THR A 61 -18.80 -10.54 8.56
N ASN A 62 -18.25 -11.24 9.55
CA ASN A 62 -18.21 -10.73 10.92
C ASN A 62 -17.40 -9.42 10.99
N LEU A 63 -17.46 -8.75 12.14
CA LEU A 63 -16.77 -7.48 12.38
C LEU A 63 -15.25 -7.58 12.18
N ASP A 64 -14.67 -8.69 12.63
CA ASP A 64 -13.23 -8.94 12.55
C ASP A 64 -12.78 -9.50 11.19
N VAL A 65 -13.74 -9.75 10.28
CA VAL A 65 -13.47 -10.22 8.91
C VAL A 65 -12.69 -11.55 8.89
N THR A 66 -12.97 -12.41 9.87
CA THR A 66 -12.37 -13.75 9.97
C THR A 66 -13.20 -14.80 9.25
N THR A 67 -14.50 -14.57 9.07
CA THR A 67 -15.42 -15.53 8.45
C THR A 67 -16.42 -14.83 7.53
N VAL A 68 -16.75 -15.51 6.43
CA VAL A 68 -17.85 -15.11 5.54
C VAL A 68 -19.16 -15.71 6.05
N ILE A 69 -20.13 -14.86 6.37
CA ILE A 69 -21.45 -15.24 6.91
C ILE A 69 -22.46 -15.48 5.78
N LYS A 70 -22.43 -14.63 4.76
CA LYS A 70 -23.35 -14.70 3.62
C LYS A 70 -22.66 -14.21 2.36
N ARG A 71 -23.03 -14.78 1.21
CA ARG A 71 -22.58 -14.36 -0.13
C ARG A 71 -23.78 -14.14 -1.04
N ASN A 72 -23.63 -13.22 -1.98
CA ASN A 72 -24.47 -13.07 -3.15
C ASN A 72 -23.62 -13.37 -4.38
N ASP A 73 -24.22 -14.08 -5.33
CA ASP A 73 -23.54 -14.53 -6.54
C ASP A 73 -23.13 -13.37 -7.44
N HIS A 74 -22.07 -13.62 -8.21
CA HIS A 74 -21.62 -12.73 -9.26
C HIS A 74 -22.35 -13.05 -10.54
N ILE A 75 -22.45 -12.06 -11.43
CA ILE A 75 -22.85 -12.30 -12.82
C ILE A 75 -21.71 -13.00 -13.56
N GLU A 76 -22.02 -13.81 -14.58
CA GLU A 76 -21.02 -14.53 -15.38
C GLU A 76 -19.97 -13.59 -16.01
N SER A 77 -20.40 -12.40 -16.40
CA SER A 77 -19.53 -11.36 -16.98
C SER A 77 -18.64 -10.64 -15.98
N CYS A 78 -18.66 -11.02 -14.70
CA CYS A 78 -17.73 -10.56 -13.68
C CYS A 78 -16.64 -11.62 -13.50
N PRO A 79 -15.56 -11.61 -14.31
CA PRO A 79 -14.47 -12.54 -14.13
C PRO A 79 -13.69 -12.22 -12.86
N VAL A 80 -13.02 -13.25 -12.33
CA VAL A 80 -11.98 -13.10 -11.32
C VAL A 80 -10.87 -12.23 -11.91
N ASP A 81 -10.44 -11.20 -11.18
CA ASP A 81 -9.33 -10.33 -11.58
C ASP A 81 -8.12 -10.68 -10.74
N GLU A 82 -7.48 -11.78 -11.12
CA GLU A 82 -6.32 -12.35 -10.40
C GLU A 82 -5.20 -11.33 -10.26
N HIS A 83 -4.96 -10.52 -11.29
CA HIS A 83 -3.91 -9.50 -11.25
C HIS A 83 -4.23 -8.39 -10.24
N LEU A 84 -5.48 -7.93 -10.17
CA LEU A 84 -5.90 -6.97 -9.14
C LEU A 84 -5.85 -7.59 -7.75
N ALA A 85 -6.33 -8.81 -7.58
CA ALA A 85 -6.26 -9.55 -6.32
C ALA A 85 -4.81 -9.67 -5.86
N TYR A 86 -3.92 -10.16 -6.71
CA TYR A 86 -2.47 -10.25 -6.44
C TYR A 86 -1.88 -8.91 -5.99
N LYS A 87 -2.13 -7.83 -6.73
CA LYS A 87 -1.63 -6.49 -6.36
C LYS A 87 -2.14 -6.04 -4.99
N MET A 88 -3.40 -6.32 -4.69
CA MET A 88 -4.03 -5.96 -3.41
C MET A 88 -3.47 -6.79 -2.26
N GLU A 89 -3.28 -8.08 -2.46
CA GLU A 89 -2.64 -8.98 -1.51
C GLU A 89 -1.21 -8.56 -1.18
N LYS A 90 -0.39 -8.27 -2.20
CA LYS A 90 0.99 -7.80 -1.98
C LYS A 90 1.04 -6.49 -1.20
N ARG A 91 0.05 -5.61 -1.40
CA ARG A 91 -0.08 -4.38 -0.61
C ARG A 91 -0.45 -4.64 0.84
N ALA A 92 -1.37 -5.57 1.12
CA ALA A 92 -1.70 -5.96 2.49
C ALA A 92 -0.48 -6.51 3.23
N VAL A 93 0.25 -7.44 2.58
CA VAL A 93 1.46 -8.04 3.17
C VAL A 93 2.53 -6.97 3.44
N LEU A 94 2.74 -6.06 2.50
CA LEU A 94 3.69 -4.96 2.70
C LEU A 94 3.26 -4.04 3.84
N ALA A 95 1.98 -3.71 3.93
CA ALA A 95 1.44 -2.86 4.99
C ALA A 95 1.60 -3.51 6.37
N GLN A 96 1.33 -4.81 6.47
CA GLN A 96 1.55 -5.57 7.71
C GLN A 96 3.01 -5.53 8.14
N ARG A 97 3.94 -5.85 7.23
CA ARG A 97 5.38 -5.78 7.51
C ARG A 97 5.81 -4.37 7.93
N SER A 98 5.28 -3.33 7.28
CA SER A 98 5.60 -1.95 7.65
C SER A 98 5.02 -1.50 9.00
N ALA A 99 3.94 -2.14 9.46
CA ALA A 99 3.35 -1.87 10.77
C ALA A 99 4.11 -2.60 11.90
N GLU A 100 4.64 -3.78 11.61
CA GLU A 100 5.55 -4.52 12.50
C GLU A 100 6.91 -3.82 12.62
N GLU A 101 7.40 -3.25 11.52
CA GLU A 101 8.66 -2.52 11.49
C GLU A 101 8.51 -1.11 12.09
N THR A 102 8.84 -0.99 13.37
CA THR A 102 8.76 0.28 14.10
C THR A 102 10.05 1.09 14.06
N LYS A 103 11.15 0.48 13.60
CA LYS A 103 12.45 1.12 13.58
C LYS A 103 12.51 2.13 12.43
N PRO A 104 13.12 3.31 12.66
CA PRO A 104 13.32 4.26 11.57
C PRO A 104 14.34 3.70 10.57
N ILE A 105 14.22 4.08 9.29
CA ILE A 105 15.08 3.62 8.20
C ILE A 105 16.59 3.61 8.54
N PRO A 106 17.16 4.63 9.23
CA PRO A 106 18.57 4.59 9.62
C PRO A 106 18.93 3.42 10.54
N ALA A 107 18.06 3.08 11.49
CA ALA A 107 18.31 1.99 12.43
C ALA A 107 18.23 0.62 11.74
N ILE A 108 17.26 0.43 10.84
CA ILE A 108 17.16 -0.79 10.00
C ILE A 108 18.45 -0.96 9.20
N TYR A 109 18.94 0.12 8.58
CA TYR A 109 20.16 0.06 7.79
C TYR A 109 21.40 -0.27 8.61
N ASP A 110 21.56 0.35 9.78
CA ASP A 110 22.72 0.13 10.63
C ASP A 110 22.72 -1.31 11.18
N GLU A 111 21.55 -1.87 11.49
CA GLU A 111 21.39 -3.29 11.87
C GLU A 111 21.73 -4.25 10.72
N GLU A 112 21.17 -4.03 9.52
CA GLU A 112 21.45 -4.84 8.34
C GLU A 112 22.93 -4.75 7.92
N ALA A 113 23.51 -3.55 7.96
CA ALA A 113 24.92 -3.34 7.65
C ALA A 113 25.82 -4.05 8.67
N SER A 114 25.46 -4.01 9.96
CA SER A 114 26.20 -4.71 11.02
C SER A 114 26.11 -6.23 10.84
N ALA A 115 24.93 -6.76 10.54
CA ALA A 115 24.73 -8.18 10.24
C ALA A 115 25.51 -8.62 8.98
N ALA A 116 25.44 -7.84 7.89
CA ALA A 116 26.16 -8.11 6.64
C ALA A 116 27.69 -7.98 6.80
N SER A 117 28.15 -7.12 7.71
CA SER A 117 29.57 -6.96 8.06
C SER A 117 30.13 -8.13 8.86
N ALA A 118 29.29 -8.85 9.61
CA ALA A 118 29.72 -10.04 10.35
C ALA A 118 30.03 -11.22 9.40
N GLU A 119 29.42 -11.22 8.21
CA GLU A 119 29.63 -12.21 7.16
C GLU A 119 30.82 -11.80 6.25
N PRO A 120 31.94 -12.55 6.25
CA PRO A 120 33.15 -12.20 5.50
C PRO A 120 32.91 -12.05 3.98
N SER A 121 31.96 -12.80 3.43
CA SER A 121 31.62 -12.77 1.99
C SER A 121 30.88 -11.49 1.57
N THR A 122 30.25 -10.77 2.50
CA THR A 122 29.43 -9.57 2.22
C THR A 122 29.92 -8.30 2.90
N SER A 123 30.94 -8.37 3.76
CA SER A 123 31.40 -7.24 4.58
C SER A 123 31.92 -6.02 3.79
N GLY A 124 32.18 -6.16 2.49
CA GLY A 124 32.53 -5.05 1.60
C GLY A 124 31.39 -4.46 0.76
N HIS A 125 30.19 -5.07 0.75
CA HIS A 125 29.12 -4.71 -0.18
C HIS A 125 28.19 -3.60 0.32
N PHE A 126 28.16 -3.34 1.64
CA PHE A 126 27.22 -2.39 2.24
C PHE A 126 27.91 -1.04 2.58
N PRO A 127 27.71 0.03 1.79
CA PRO A 127 28.26 1.35 2.12
C PRO A 127 27.61 1.90 3.40
N LEU A 128 28.26 2.74 4.20
CA LEU A 128 27.60 3.32 5.38
C LEU A 128 26.45 4.27 4.99
N PHE A 129 25.32 4.23 5.70
CA PHE A 129 24.14 5.07 5.43
C PHE A 129 24.50 6.55 5.32
N ARG A 130 25.39 7.03 6.20
CA ARG A 130 25.90 8.41 6.19
C ARG A 130 26.61 8.77 4.88
N ARG A 131 27.40 7.85 4.30
CA ARG A 131 28.09 8.06 3.02
C ARG A 131 27.10 8.14 1.87
N VAL A 132 26.14 7.22 1.81
CA VAL A 132 25.07 7.21 0.80
C VAL A 132 24.26 8.51 0.87
N ARG A 133 23.89 8.92 2.10
CA ARG A 133 23.16 10.17 2.34
C ARG A 133 23.96 11.39 1.87
N ALA A 134 25.23 11.50 2.27
CA ALA A 134 26.09 12.61 1.86
C ALA A 134 26.26 12.69 0.33
N ALA A 135 26.46 11.56 -0.34
CA ALA A 135 26.57 11.50 -1.80
C ALA A 135 25.25 11.95 -2.49
N MET A 136 24.11 11.45 -2.02
CA MET A 136 22.80 11.76 -2.59
C MET A 136 22.44 13.25 -2.42
N TYR A 137 22.54 13.78 -1.20
CA TYR A 137 22.23 15.18 -0.94
C TYR A 137 23.28 16.11 -1.53
N GLY A 138 24.55 15.71 -1.59
CA GLY A 138 25.61 16.43 -2.29
C GLY A 138 25.35 16.54 -3.79
N HIS A 139 24.96 15.44 -4.44
CA HIS A 139 24.57 15.45 -5.86
C HIS A 139 23.35 16.35 -6.11
N ARG A 140 22.35 16.32 -5.22
CA ARG A 140 21.18 17.20 -5.33
C ARG A 140 21.56 18.67 -5.18
N ALA A 141 22.41 19.02 -4.23
CA ALA A 141 22.87 20.39 -4.03
C ALA A 141 23.67 20.94 -5.23
N ARG A 142 24.35 20.07 -5.99
CA ARG A 142 25.01 20.46 -7.26
C ARG A 142 24.02 20.73 -8.39
N ARG A 143 22.95 19.95 -8.47
CA ARG A 143 21.92 20.07 -9.53
C ARG A 143 20.91 21.20 -9.24
N PHE A 144 20.63 21.43 -7.97
CA PHE A 144 19.67 22.42 -7.50
C PHE A 144 20.41 23.38 -6.56
N PRO A 145 20.86 24.54 -7.07
CA PRO A 145 21.46 25.57 -6.24
C PRO A 145 20.53 25.93 -5.08
N LYS A 146 21.10 26.28 -3.94
CA LYS A 146 20.31 26.75 -2.80
C LYS A 146 19.51 27.97 -3.23
N LEU A 147 18.22 27.98 -2.88
CA LEU A 147 17.39 29.14 -3.09
C LEU A 147 17.98 30.33 -2.30
N PRO A 148 17.94 31.55 -2.87
CA PRO A 148 18.24 32.76 -2.14
C PRO A 148 17.50 32.83 -0.80
N ASN A 149 18.21 33.23 0.25
CA ASN A 149 17.66 33.28 1.61
C ASN A 149 16.55 34.32 1.78
N HIS A 150 16.55 35.36 0.95
CA HIS A 150 15.54 36.41 0.99
C HIS A 150 14.66 36.39 -0.25
N ARG A 151 13.37 36.65 -0.03
CA ARG A 151 12.36 36.70 -1.09
C ARG A 151 12.68 37.73 -2.18
N ARG A 152 13.32 38.85 -1.82
CA ARG A 152 13.75 39.90 -2.76
C ARG A 152 14.83 39.44 -3.76
N ASP A 153 15.58 38.39 -3.41
CA ASP A 153 16.65 37.85 -4.23
C ASP A 153 16.14 36.72 -5.16
N LEU A 154 14.89 36.26 -4.97
CA LEU A 154 14.24 35.27 -5.82
C LEU A 154 13.77 35.93 -7.13
N GLN A 155 14.64 35.91 -8.14
CA GLN A 155 14.27 36.32 -9.50
C GLN A 155 13.44 35.24 -10.19
N ILE A 156 12.11 35.35 -10.12
CA ILE A 156 11.20 34.52 -10.91
C ILE A 156 11.22 35.06 -12.35
N PRO A 157 11.46 34.26 -13.40
CA PRO A 157 11.38 34.74 -14.77
C PRO A 157 9.96 35.22 -15.11
N VAL A 158 9.84 36.29 -15.90
CA VAL A 158 8.55 36.95 -16.25
C VAL A 158 7.44 35.97 -16.69
N PRO A 159 7.72 34.94 -17.52
CA PRO A 159 6.70 33.96 -17.93
C PRO A 159 6.04 33.20 -16.76
N PHE A 160 6.72 33.09 -15.61
CA PHE A 160 6.24 32.41 -14.41
C PHE A 160 5.69 33.38 -13.35
N ARG A 161 5.69 34.69 -13.63
CA ARG A 161 5.09 35.70 -12.73
C ARG A 161 3.59 35.88 -12.95
N THR A 162 3.07 35.47 -14.11
CA THR A 162 1.67 35.64 -14.51
C THR A 162 0.87 34.37 -14.31
N THR A 163 -0.25 34.46 -13.59
CA THR A 163 -1.27 33.41 -13.55
C THR A 163 -2.13 33.48 -14.82
N LYS A 164 -2.66 32.34 -15.29
CA LYS A 164 -3.48 32.25 -16.52
C LYS A 164 -4.58 33.31 -16.63
N THR A 165 -5.13 33.76 -15.51
CA THR A 165 -6.16 34.80 -15.41
C THR A 165 -5.74 36.19 -15.91
N ALA A 166 -4.43 36.47 -16.06
CA ALA A 166 -3.96 37.76 -16.54
C ALA A 166 -3.74 37.83 -18.06
N LEU A 167 -3.77 36.69 -18.77
CA LEU A 167 -3.53 36.64 -20.21
C LEU A 167 -4.81 36.83 -21.06
N GLU A 168 -6.00 36.78 -20.44
CA GLU A 168 -7.31 36.91 -21.10
C GLU A 168 -7.84 38.36 -21.20
N LYS A 169 -6.98 39.38 -21.01
CA LYS A 169 -7.40 40.80 -21.05
C LYS A 169 -6.65 41.64 -22.11
N LEU A 170 -6.16 41.02 -23.18
CA LEU A 170 -5.74 41.73 -24.39
C LEU A 170 -6.58 41.26 -25.58
#